data_AF-A0A4V4HFC9-F1
#
_entry.id   AF-A0A4V4HFC9-F1
#
_cell.length_a   1.000
_cell.length_b   1.000
_cell.length_c   1.000
_cell.angle_alpha   90.00
_cell.angle_beta   90.00
_cell.angle_gamma   90.00
#
_symmetry.space_group_name_H-M   'P 1'
#
loop_
_entity.id
_entity.type
_entity.pdbx_description
1 polymer ?
#
loop_
_entity_poly.entity_id
_entity_poly.type
_entity_poly.pdbx_seq_one_letter_code
_entity_poly.pdbx_strand_id
1 'polypeptide(L)'
;HYQVWFNYTTYDCRRDQDVVNPRRHADIMMLSSDTDTNPHPYIYARVIGIYHINIRHFGPKSTSDKVERMNVLHVRWFQHDLTYRCGWDAKRLPRLQFLPQDDPDAFGFVDPQVVLRGCYLIPAFVHGTTIEYLNFPDSIGRPPRFGPEGLVADQNDFKYYYVGM
;
A
#
# COMPACT_ATOMS: atom_id res chain seq x y z
N HIS A 1 -10.81 3.12 14.38
CA HIS A 1 -11.45 3.65 13.16
C HIS A 1 -10.87 2.89 11.98
N TYR A 2 -11.71 2.41 11.06
CA TYR A 2 -11.36 1.24 10.26
C TYR A 2 -11.30 1.51 8.75
N GLN A 3 -11.53 2.75 8.33
CA GLN A 3 -11.57 3.15 6.93
C GLN A 3 -11.02 4.58 6.79
N VAL A 4 -10.31 4.84 5.69
CA VAL A 4 -9.88 6.18 5.25
C VAL A 4 -10.38 6.39 3.83
N TRP A 5 -10.82 7.61 3.55
CA TRP A 5 -11.35 8.00 2.26
C TRP A 5 -10.34 8.89 1.54
N PHE A 6 -10.11 8.61 0.27
CA PHE A 6 -9.21 9.37 -0.60
C PHE A 6 -10.03 9.96 -1.73
N ASN A 7 -9.98 11.28 -1.88
CA ASN A 7 -10.57 11.92 -3.04
C ASN A 7 -9.57 11.84 -4.19
N TYR A 8 -10.01 11.37 -5.35
CA TYR A 8 -9.20 11.37 -6.56
C TYR A 8 -9.98 12.01 -7.71
N THR A 9 -9.24 12.47 -8.71
CA THR A 9 -9.83 13.05 -9.92
C THR A 9 -9.85 11.99 -11.01
N THR A 10 -11.03 11.69 -11.55
CA THR A 10 -11.21 10.76 -12.66
C THR A 10 -10.77 11.41 -13.98
N TYR A 11 -10.55 10.59 -15.02
CA TYR A 11 -10.12 11.06 -16.33
C TYR A 11 -11.05 12.08 -16.99
N ASP A 12 -12.35 12.07 -16.66
CA ASP A 12 -13.34 13.06 -17.12
C ASP A 12 -13.39 14.31 -16.22
N CYS A 13 -12.34 14.55 -15.42
CA CYS A 13 -12.20 15.66 -14.48
C CYS A 13 -13.29 15.72 -13.41
N ARG A 14 -13.92 14.58 -13.07
CA ARG A 14 -14.84 14.49 -11.94
C ARG A 14 -14.10 14.08 -10.67
N ARG A 15 -14.72 14.36 -9.53
CA ARG A 15 -14.22 13.90 -8.23
C ARG A 15 -14.91 12.59 -7.89
N ASP A 16 -14.11 11.61 -7.49
CA ASP A 16 -14.59 10.36 -6.95
C ASP A 16 -13.82 10.01 -5.66
N GLN A 17 -14.30 9.01 -4.93
CA GLN A 17 -13.76 8.61 -3.63
C GLN A 17 -13.40 7.13 -3.59
N ASP A 18 -12.15 6.86 -3.21
CA ASP A 18 -11.71 5.52 -2.84
C ASP A 18 -11.78 5.34 -1.33
N VAL A 19 -12.35 4.20 -0.91
CA VAL A 19 -12.38 3.80 0.49
C VAL A 19 -11.37 2.69 0.69
N VAL A 20 -10.29 2.99 1.41
CA VAL A 20 -9.30 1.97 1.78
C VAL A 20 -9.69 1.36 3.10
N ASN A 21 -9.67 0.04 3.10
CA ASN A 21 -9.94 -0.78 4.25
C ASN A 21 -8.86 -1.86 4.34
N PRO A 22 -8.05 -1.88 5.43
CA PRO A 22 -7.00 -2.86 5.63
C PRO A 22 -7.41 -4.34 5.50
N ARG A 23 -8.70 -4.71 5.64
CA ARG A 23 -9.12 -6.13 5.45
C ARG A 23 -9.71 -6.48 4.08
N ARG A 24 -10.00 -5.53 3.20
CA ARG A 24 -10.67 -5.84 1.91
C ARG A 24 -10.04 -5.14 0.71
N HIS A 25 -9.72 -3.86 0.84
CA HIS A 25 -9.15 -3.02 -0.22
C HIS A 25 -8.04 -2.18 0.39
N ALA A 26 -6.93 -2.84 0.68
CA ALA A 26 -5.84 -2.28 1.46
C ALA A 26 -4.74 -1.66 0.59
N ASP A 27 -4.74 -1.90 -0.71
CA ASP A 27 -3.65 -1.50 -1.59
C ASP A 27 -3.85 -0.05 -2.05
N ILE A 28 -2.77 0.72 -1.95
CA ILE A 28 -2.71 2.15 -2.28
C ILE A 28 -1.58 2.43 -3.27
N MET A 29 -1.75 3.49 -4.04
CA MET A 29 -0.79 3.99 -5.02
C MET A 29 -0.39 5.43 -4.68
N MET A 30 0.91 5.72 -4.78
CA MET A 30 1.50 7.04 -4.58
C MET A 30 2.43 7.39 -5.72
N LEU A 31 2.79 8.67 -5.86
CA LEU A 31 3.78 9.10 -6.84
C LEU A 31 5.16 8.59 -6.41
N SER A 32 5.91 8.02 -7.35
CA SER A 32 7.32 7.74 -7.13
C SER A 32 8.13 9.04 -7.15
N SER A 33 9.09 9.16 -6.23
CA SER A 33 10.09 10.24 -6.23
C SER A 33 11.31 9.89 -7.08
N ASP A 34 11.33 8.72 -7.71
CA ASP A 34 12.47 8.21 -8.45
C ASP A 34 12.72 9.05 -9.74
N THR A 35 13.98 9.42 -9.96
CA THR A 35 14.41 10.33 -11.04
C THR A 35 15.23 9.63 -12.12
N ASP A 36 15.34 8.31 -12.05
CA ASP A 36 16.07 7.51 -13.03
C ASP A 36 15.48 7.57 -14.44
N THR A 37 16.20 7.03 -15.43
CA THR A 37 15.93 7.26 -16.86
C THR A 37 14.69 6.55 -17.43
N ASN A 38 13.99 5.70 -16.66
CA ASN A 38 12.71 5.10 -17.06
C ASN A 38 11.95 4.44 -15.86
N PRO A 39 11.69 5.15 -14.75
CA PRO A 39 11.11 4.56 -13.55
C PRO A 39 9.61 4.47 -13.75
N HIS A 40 8.99 3.38 -13.27
CA HIS A 40 7.54 3.33 -13.19
C HIS A 40 7.06 4.49 -12.30
N PRO A 41 6.12 5.34 -12.74
CA PRO A 41 5.83 6.63 -12.10
C PRO A 41 5.16 6.51 -10.71
N TYR A 42 4.83 5.28 -10.31
CA TYR A 42 4.08 5.00 -9.09
C TYR A 42 4.79 4.01 -8.17
N ILE A 43 4.63 4.24 -6.88
CA ILE A 43 4.95 3.27 -5.84
C ILE A 43 3.65 2.71 -5.24
N TYR A 44 3.74 1.49 -4.74
CA TYR A 44 2.58 0.75 -4.25
C TYR A 44 2.84 0.29 -2.83
N ALA A 45 1.81 0.33 -2.00
CA ALA A 45 1.87 -0.18 -0.64
C ALA A 45 0.56 -0.84 -0.25
N ARG A 46 0.62 -1.80 0.67
CA ARG A 46 -0.54 -2.40 1.33
C ARG A 46 -0.70 -1.80 2.72
N VAL A 47 -1.83 -1.17 2.98
CA VAL A 47 -2.17 -0.63 4.30
C VAL A 47 -2.47 -1.77 5.27
N ILE A 48 -1.65 -1.89 6.30
CA ILE A 48 -1.81 -2.85 7.40
C ILE A 48 -2.70 -2.27 8.49
N GLY A 49 -2.53 -0.98 8.79
CA GLY A 49 -3.20 -0.32 9.90
C GLY A 49 -3.45 1.15 9.62
N ILE A 50 -4.51 1.67 10.24
CA ILE A 50 -4.85 3.09 10.22
C ILE A 50 -4.83 3.57 11.66
N TYR A 51 -3.96 4.54 11.94
CA TYR A 51 -3.79 5.12 13.26
C TYR A 51 -4.22 6.59 13.28
N HIS A 52 -4.69 7.02 14.45
CA HIS A 52 -4.97 8.43 14.73
C HIS A 52 -4.05 8.88 15.85
N ILE A 53 -3.35 9.97 15.63
CA ILE A 53 -2.40 10.53 16.58
C ILE A 53 -2.86 11.95 16.90
N ASN A 54 -2.89 12.28 18.18
CA ASN A 54 -3.12 13.63 18.65
C ASN A 54 -1.75 14.31 18.79
N ILE A 55 -1.49 15.28 17.93
CA ILE A 55 -0.22 15.98 17.83
C ILE A 55 -0.39 17.37 18.44
N ARG A 56 0.58 17.81 19.24
CA ARG A 56 0.69 19.18 19.71
C ARG A 56 2.07 19.69 19.37
N HIS A 57 2.14 20.78 18.62
CA HIS A 57 3.40 21.33 18.13
C HIS A 57 3.91 22.42 19.07
N PHE A 58 4.97 22.11 19.82
CA PHE A 58 5.68 23.05 20.69
C PHE A 58 6.98 23.51 20.03
N GLY A 59 6.87 24.39 19.03
CA GLY A 59 8.04 24.88 18.30
C GLY A 59 7.94 26.38 18.00
N PRO A 60 9.04 27.05 17.65
CA PRO A 60 9.04 28.48 17.33
C PRO A 60 8.23 28.81 16.07
N LYS A 61 7.94 27.82 15.21
CA LYS A 61 7.02 27.93 14.07
C LYS A 61 5.60 27.45 14.40
N SER A 62 5.28 27.26 15.67
CA SER A 62 3.94 26.82 16.07
C SER A 62 2.96 27.97 15.91
N THR A 63 1.99 27.77 15.01
CA THR A 63 0.92 28.73 14.76
C THR A 63 -0.22 28.58 15.78
N SER A 64 -0.27 27.47 16.52
CA SER A 64 -1.38 27.13 17.42
C SER A 64 -0.94 26.15 18.51
N ASP A 65 -1.38 26.41 19.74
CA ASP A 65 -1.16 25.51 20.89
C ASP A 65 -2.26 24.43 21.02
N LYS A 66 -3.10 24.29 20.00
CA LYS A 66 -4.18 23.30 19.97
C LYS A 66 -3.62 21.91 19.65
N VAL A 67 -4.26 20.90 20.22
CA VAL A 67 -4.05 19.51 19.85
C VAL A 67 -4.76 19.27 18.52
N GLU A 68 -4.00 18.85 17.51
CA GLU A 68 -4.50 18.50 16.18
C GLU A 68 -4.53 16.98 16.02
N ARG A 69 -5.61 16.47 15.45
CA ARG A 69 -5.76 15.04 15.17
C ARG A 69 -5.25 14.77 13.74
N MET A 70 -4.21 13.96 13.64
CA MET A 70 -3.65 13.50 12.37
C MET A 70 -3.89 12.01 12.16
N ASN A 71 -4.06 11.60 10.92
CA ASN A 71 -4.19 10.20 10.53
C ASN A 71 -2.86 9.74 9.94
N VAL A 72 -2.44 8.52 10.28
CA VAL A 72 -1.21 7.92 9.74
C VAL A 72 -1.53 6.50 9.30
N LEU A 73 -1.12 6.13 8.09
CA LEU A 73 -1.26 4.79 7.55
C LEU A 73 0.02 4.02 7.85
N HIS A 74 -0.09 2.84 8.45
CA HIS A 74 1.02 1.89 8.53
C HIS A 74 0.91 0.93 7.35
N VAL A 75 1.96 0.86 6.56
CA VAL A 75 1.95 0.19 5.26
C VAL A 75 3.10 -0.79 5.13
N ARG A 76 2.90 -1.80 4.29
CA ARG A 76 3.93 -2.70 3.77
C ARG A 76 4.19 -2.37 2.31
N TRP A 77 5.44 -2.18 1.95
CA TRP A 77 5.82 -1.68 0.64
C TRP A 77 5.95 -2.81 -0.38
N PHE A 78 5.56 -2.51 -1.62
CA PHE A 78 5.86 -3.31 -2.78
C PHE A 78 7.05 -2.74 -3.53
N GLN A 79 7.80 -3.61 -4.18
CA GLN A 79 8.83 -3.26 -5.15
C GLN A 79 8.46 -3.82 -6.53
N HIS A 80 8.94 -3.14 -7.57
CA HIS A 80 8.81 -3.60 -8.94
C HIS A 80 9.77 -4.76 -9.21
N ASP A 81 9.28 -5.75 -9.94
CA ASP A 81 10.14 -6.81 -10.46
C ASP A 81 10.87 -6.34 -11.72
N LEU A 82 12.08 -5.80 -11.52
CA LEU A 82 12.92 -5.27 -12.60
C LEU A 82 13.39 -6.35 -13.59
N THR A 83 13.29 -7.64 -13.23
CA THR A 83 13.64 -8.74 -14.14
C THR A 83 12.53 -9.04 -15.14
N TYR A 84 11.33 -8.53 -14.89
CA TYR A 84 10.15 -8.77 -15.70
C TYR A 84 9.88 -7.62 -16.67
N ARG A 85 9.97 -7.92 -17.98
CA ARG A 85 9.55 -6.98 -19.02
C ARG A 85 8.04 -6.78 -18.98
N CYS A 86 7.63 -5.56 -18.68
CA CYS A 86 6.25 -5.10 -18.65
C CYS A 86 6.07 -3.81 -19.46
N GLY A 87 4.83 -3.31 -19.53
CA GLY A 87 4.48 -2.09 -20.24
C GLY A 87 3.83 -2.35 -21.59
N TRP A 88 3.57 -1.26 -22.31
CA TRP A 88 2.81 -1.27 -23.56
C TRP A 88 3.49 -2.12 -24.64
N ASP A 89 4.80 -1.95 -24.82
CA ASP A 89 5.58 -2.69 -25.83
C ASP A 89 5.60 -4.20 -25.56
N ALA A 90 5.69 -4.58 -24.28
CA ALA A 90 5.67 -5.98 -23.87
C ALA A 90 4.25 -6.57 -23.78
N LYS A 91 3.20 -5.74 -23.89
CA LYS A 91 1.78 -6.10 -23.70
C LYS A 91 1.54 -6.89 -22.40
N ARG A 92 2.25 -6.49 -21.34
CA ARG A 92 2.26 -7.19 -20.05
C ARG A 92 2.08 -6.19 -18.91
N LEU A 93 1.22 -6.53 -17.96
CA LEU A 93 0.99 -5.69 -16.78
C LEU A 93 2.26 -5.60 -15.92
N PRO A 94 2.54 -4.45 -15.28
CA PRO A 94 3.61 -4.35 -14.30
C PRO A 94 3.45 -5.41 -13.21
N ARG A 95 4.58 -6.01 -12.84
CA ARG A 95 4.65 -7.07 -11.82
C ARG A 95 5.35 -6.53 -10.58
N LEU A 96 4.70 -6.74 -9.44
CA LEU A 96 5.14 -6.33 -8.13
C LEU A 96 5.40 -7.54 -7.25
N GLN A 97 6.27 -7.35 -6.27
CA GLN A 97 6.47 -8.27 -5.14
C GLN A 97 6.61 -7.46 -3.85
N PHE A 98 6.41 -8.08 -2.70
CA PHE A 98 6.69 -7.40 -1.44
C PHE A 98 8.20 -7.16 -1.27
N LEU A 99 8.55 -6.09 -0.55
CA LEU A 99 9.89 -6.00 0.02
C LEU A 99 10.07 -7.12 1.07
N PRO A 100 11.22 -7.80 1.07
CA PRO A 100 11.59 -8.74 2.12
C PRO A 100 11.57 -8.07 3.50
N GLN A 101 11.12 -8.78 4.54
CA GLN A 101 11.00 -8.23 5.89
C GLN A 101 12.30 -7.72 6.53
N ASP A 102 13.45 -8.18 6.05
CA ASP A 102 14.79 -7.81 6.49
C ASP A 102 15.26 -6.51 5.84
N ASP A 103 14.54 -6.04 4.83
CA ASP A 103 14.73 -4.72 4.25
C ASP A 103 14.25 -3.65 5.25
N PRO A 104 15.08 -2.65 5.59
CA PRO A 104 14.70 -1.59 6.52
C PRO A 104 13.48 -0.78 6.05
N ASP A 105 13.23 -0.74 4.74
CA ASP A 105 12.14 -0.02 4.12
C ASP A 105 10.92 -0.91 3.82
N ALA A 106 10.89 -2.16 4.31
CA ALA A 106 9.78 -3.08 4.06
C ALA A 106 8.43 -2.59 4.62
N PHE A 107 8.48 -1.86 5.73
CA PHE A 107 7.34 -1.28 6.43
C PHE A 107 7.54 0.21 6.64
N GLY A 108 6.47 0.98 6.60
CA GLY A 108 6.57 2.42 6.80
C GLY A 108 5.28 3.08 7.22
N PHE A 109 5.38 4.37 7.51
CA PHE A 109 4.24 5.21 7.83
C PHE A 109 4.03 6.23 6.70
N VAL A 110 2.78 6.39 6.28
CA VAL A 110 2.38 7.23 5.16
C VAL A 110 1.31 8.22 5.61
N ASP A 111 1.47 9.48 5.22
CA ASP A 111 0.40 10.49 5.34
C ASP A 111 -0.71 10.19 4.31
N PRO A 112 -1.98 10.02 4.72
CA PRO A 112 -3.08 9.87 3.79
C PRO A 112 -3.14 10.94 2.67
N GLN A 113 -2.61 12.14 2.89
CA GLN A 113 -2.63 13.22 1.90
C GLN A 113 -1.71 12.97 0.70
N VAL A 114 -0.70 12.10 0.82
CA VAL A 114 0.20 11.76 -0.30
C VAL A 114 -0.32 10.60 -1.15
N VAL A 115 -1.38 9.92 -0.69
CA VAL A 115 -1.99 8.81 -1.42
C VAL A 115 -2.79 9.35 -2.60
N LEU A 116 -2.46 8.88 -3.80
CA LEU A 116 -3.17 9.29 -5.02
C LEU A 116 -4.53 8.62 -5.11
N ARG A 117 -4.57 7.31 -4.87
CA ARG A 117 -5.78 6.48 -4.97
C ARG A 117 -5.58 5.11 -4.32
N GLY A 118 -6.70 4.42 -4.10
CA GLY A 118 -6.69 2.98 -3.91
C GLY A 118 -6.35 2.28 -5.23
N CYS A 119 -5.72 1.12 -5.15
CA CYS A 119 -5.44 0.30 -6.32
C CYS A 119 -5.85 -1.15 -6.10
N TYR A 120 -6.06 -1.88 -7.20
CA TYR A 120 -6.35 -3.30 -7.16
C TYR A 120 -5.15 -4.09 -7.69
N LEU A 121 -4.50 -4.82 -6.80
CA LEU A 121 -3.37 -5.69 -7.14
C LEU A 121 -3.87 -7.12 -7.32
N ILE A 122 -3.68 -7.67 -8.52
CA ILE A 122 -4.15 -9.01 -8.89
C ILE A 122 -3.09 -10.03 -8.49
N PRO A 123 -3.38 -11.00 -7.62
CA PRO A 123 -2.44 -12.07 -7.31
C PRO A 123 -2.05 -12.89 -8.54
N ALA A 124 -0.75 -13.13 -8.74
CA ALA A 124 -0.27 -13.95 -9.83
C ALA A 124 -0.33 -15.45 -9.47
N PHE A 125 -1.53 -16.04 -9.54
CA PHE A 125 -1.80 -17.42 -9.10
C PHE A 125 -0.84 -18.48 -9.65
N VAL A 126 -0.35 -18.32 -10.90
CA VAL A 126 0.59 -19.24 -11.56
C VAL A 126 1.92 -19.38 -10.80
N HIS A 127 2.32 -18.37 -10.04
CA HIS A 127 3.59 -18.38 -9.31
C HIS A 127 3.44 -18.86 -7.85
N GLY A 128 2.22 -19.16 -7.41
CA GLY A 128 1.93 -19.63 -6.06
C GLY A 128 2.20 -18.58 -4.97
N THR A 129 2.39 -19.08 -3.75
CA THR A 129 2.64 -18.29 -2.54
C THR A 129 4.04 -18.54 -1.99
N THR A 130 4.57 -17.58 -1.23
CA THR A 130 5.87 -17.64 -0.56
C THR A 130 5.77 -17.12 0.89
N ILE A 131 6.68 -17.59 1.74
CA ILE A 131 6.90 -17.08 3.09
C ILE A 131 8.16 -16.21 3.17
N GLU A 132 8.94 -16.13 2.09
CA GLU A 132 10.25 -15.45 2.07
C GLU A 132 10.15 -13.96 2.39
N TYR A 133 9.08 -13.30 1.95
CA TYR A 133 8.89 -11.87 2.20
C TYR A 133 8.49 -11.55 3.64
N LEU A 134 8.01 -12.53 4.41
CA LEU A 134 7.60 -12.37 5.81
C LEU A 134 7.55 -13.75 6.48
N ASN A 135 8.62 -14.17 7.13
CA ASN A 135 8.74 -15.54 7.62
C ASN A 135 8.19 -15.74 9.04
N PHE A 136 7.54 -14.71 9.61
CA PHE A 136 6.88 -14.78 10.91
C PHE A 136 5.42 -15.23 10.78
N PRO A 137 5.04 -16.36 11.40
CA PRO A 137 3.64 -16.74 11.51
C PRO A 137 2.87 -15.70 12.32
N ASP A 138 1.59 -15.51 12.01
CA ASP A 138 0.67 -14.59 12.71
C ASP A 138 1.13 -13.13 12.80
N SER A 139 1.96 -12.69 11.85
CA SER A 139 2.41 -11.31 11.78
C SER A 139 1.24 -10.35 11.48
N ILE A 140 1.20 -9.22 12.18
CA ILE A 140 0.27 -8.12 11.90
C ILE A 140 0.41 -7.60 10.46
N GLY A 141 1.56 -7.81 9.81
CA GLY A 141 1.80 -7.46 8.40
C GLY A 141 0.92 -8.21 7.41
N ARG A 142 0.20 -9.25 7.87
CA ARG A 142 -0.84 -9.96 7.13
C ARG A 142 -2.19 -9.70 7.79
N PRO A 143 -2.94 -8.68 7.34
CA PRO A 143 -4.25 -8.41 7.91
C PRO A 143 -5.17 -9.63 7.70
N PRO A 144 -5.85 -10.12 8.75
CA PRO A 144 -6.69 -11.30 8.64
C PRO A 144 -7.87 -11.04 7.70
N ARG A 145 -8.15 -12.00 6.83
CA ARG A 145 -9.28 -11.97 5.91
C ARG A 145 -10.49 -12.61 6.56
N PHE A 146 -11.67 -12.14 6.18
CA PHE A 146 -12.91 -12.78 6.61
C PHE A 146 -13.19 -13.96 5.67
N GLY A 147 -12.99 -15.18 6.17
CA GLY A 147 -13.36 -16.43 5.52
C GLY A 147 -14.72 -16.96 6.01
N PRO A 148 -15.16 -18.12 5.49
CA PRO A 148 -16.43 -18.75 5.89
C PRO A 148 -16.51 -19.08 7.39
N GLU A 149 -15.37 -19.40 8.01
CA GLU A 149 -15.25 -19.81 9.42
C GLU A 149 -14.82 -18.66 10.35
N GLY A 150 -14.72 -17.42 9.84
CA GLY A 150 -14.32 -16.25 10.61
C GLY A 150 -13.03 -15.58 10.10
N LEU A 151 -12.32 -14.88 10.97
CA LEU A 151 -11.06 -14.22 10.62
C LEU A 151 -9.94 -15.25 10.47
N VAL A 152 -9.45 -15.43 9.24
CA VAL A 152 -8.33 -16.31 8.92
C VAL A 152 -7.11 -15.44 8.61
N ALA A 153 -6.02 -15.68 9.34
CA ALA A 153 -4.73 -15.07 9.02
C ALA A 153 -4.10 -15.83 7.85
N ASP A 154 -3.74 -15.10 6.79
CA ASP A 154 -2.95 -15.67 5.71
C ASP A 154 -1.58 -16.06 6.28
N GLN A 155 -1.12 -17.28 5.99
CA GLN A 155 0.20 -17.76 6.43
C GLN A 155 1.29 -17.47 5.39
N ASN A 156 0.90 -17.23 4.13
CA ASN A 156 1.80 -17.00 3.01
C ASN A 156 1.36 -15.78 2.20
N ASP A 157 2.31 -15.07 1.60
CA ASP A 157 2.05 -14.01 0.63
C ASP A 157 2.04 -14.59 -0.80
N PHE A 158 1.38 -13.96 -1.76
CA PHE A 158 1.60 -14.36 -3.16
C PHE A 158 3.00 -13.94 -3.60
N LYS A 159 3.63 -14.76 -4.44
CA LYS A 159 4.99 -14.45 -4.93
C LYS A 159 5.01 -13.16 -5.74
N TYR A 160 4.00 -12.95 -6.58
CA TYR A 160 3.88 -11.73 -7.37
C TYR A 160 2.44 -11.23 -7.42
N TYR A 161 2.31 -9.95 -7.72
CA TYR A 161 1.05 -9.27 -7.99
C TYR A 161 1.15 -8.50 -9.30
N TYR A 162 0.08 -8.45 -10.07
CA TYR A 162 -0.02 -7.60 -11.26
C TYR A 162 -0.80 -6.33 -10.94
N VAL A 163 -0.34 -5.21 -11.47
CA VAL A 163 -1.07 -3.94 -11.38
C VAL A 163 -2.20 -3.95 -12.41
N GLY A 164 -3.45 -3.98 -11.94
CA GLY A 164 -4.61 -3.71 -12.79
C GLY A 164 -4.72 -2.21 -13.10
N MET A 165 -4.96 -1.87 -14.37
CA MET A 165 -5.36 -0.51 -14.77
C MET A 165 -6.87 -0.34 -14.67
#